data_AF-I9NXA3-F1
#
_entry.id   AF-I9NXA3-F1
#
_cell.length_a   1.000
_cell.length_b   1.000
_cell.length_c   1.000
_cell.angle_alpha   90.00
_cell.angle_beta   90.00
_cell.angle_gamma   90.00
#
_symmetry.space_group_name_H-M   'P 1'
#
loop_
_entity.id
_entity.type
_entity.pdbx_description
1 polymer ?
#
loop_
_entity_poly.entity_id
_entity_poly.type
_entity_poly.pdbx_seq_one_letter_code
_entity_poly.pdbx_strand_id
1 'polypeptide(L)'
;METVDGQTQVNRYDAEGLRYEMEENGRLVQFIFSGREVAVETNDAGINRLIRGHELIISDAEYARTYYHYAADEIGSITYLTDDEGDVLNRYEYDAWGNITEQEETVPNRFKYTGQQLDPITQQYYLRARFYNPVISRFTQEDEYRDDGLNLQDMGTVVVSL
;
A
#
# COMPACT_ATOMS: atom_id res chain seq x y z
N MET A 1 6.86 -13.20 -6.12
CA MET A 1 5.81 -14.04 -5.54
C MET A 1 4.86 -14.42 -6.66
N GLU A 2 4.49 -15.69 -6.74
CA GLU A 2 3.46 -16.18 -7.66
C GLU A 2 2.34 -16.76 -6.79
N THR A 3 1.08 -16.47 -7.15
CA THR A 3 -0.10 -16.97 -6.46
C THR A 3 -0.60 -18.25 -7.11
N VAL A 4 -1.46 -19.00 -6.41
CA VAL A 4 -2.07 -20.24 -6.92
C VAL A 4 -2.83 -20.02 -8.24
N ASP A 5 -3.34 -18.80 -8.45
CA ASP A 5 -4.06 -18.39 -9.67
C ASP A 5 -3.12 -17.89 -10.79
N GLY A 6 -1.80 -18.06 -10.62
CA GLY A 6 -0.78 -17.66 -11.60
C GLY A 6 -0.48 -16.17 -11.65
N GLN A 7 -1.03 -15.38 -10.72
CA GLN A 7 -0.68 -13.95 -10.64
C GLN A 7 0.71 -13.77 -10.05
N THR A 8 1.49 -12.85 -10.61
CA THR A 8 2.88 -12.60 -10.24
C THR A 8 3.07 -11.18 -9.72
N GLN A 9 3.80 -11.07 -8.62
CA GLN A 9 4.29 -9.80 -8.08
C GLN A 9 5.81 -9.86 -7.89
N VAL A 10 6.54 -8.92 -8.48
CA VAL A 10 7.98 -8.74 -8.27
C VAL A 10 8.20 -7.39 -7.61
N ASN A 11 8.97 -7.35 -6.51
CA ASN A 11 9.30 -6.11 -5.80
C ASN A 11 10.80 -5.87 -5.92
N ARG A 12 11.20 -4.61 -6.17
CA ARG A 12 12.61 -4.19 -6.21
C ARG A 12 12.81 -3.05 -5.21
N TYR A 13 13.91 -3.11 -4.47
CA TYR A 13 14.19 -2.24 -3.34
C TYR A 13 15.49 -1.47 -3.56
N ASP A 14 15.54 -0.25 -3.03
CA ASP A 14 16.75 0.58 -3.05
C ASP A 14 17.71 0.21 -1.92
N ALA A 15 18.81 0.95 -1.81
CA ALA A 15 19.82 0.71 -0.78
C ALA A 15 19.35 1.02 0.65
N GLU A 16 18.22 1.73 0.81
CA GLU A 16 17.59 2.03 2.10
C GLU A 16 16.47 1.02 2.44
N GLY A 17 16.25 0.03 1.57
CA GLY A 17 15.22 -0.99 1.72
C GLY A 17 13.80 -0.51 1.37
N LEU A 18 13.65 0.64 0.70
CA LEU A 18 12.36 1.13 0.23
C LEU A 18 12.05 0.54 -1.14
N ARG A 19 10.80 0.08 -1.33
CA ARG A 19 10.33 -0.49 -2.60
C ARG A 19 10.15 0.61 -3.63
N TYR A 20 11.18 0.86 -4.44
CA TYR A 20 11.12 1.86 -5.52
C TYR A 20 10.44 1.34 -6.80
N GLU A 21 10.24 0.03 -6.92
CA GLU A 21 9.55 -0.55 -8.08
C GLU A 21 8.81 -1.83 -7.72
N MET A 22 7.67 -2.03 -8.36
CA MET A 22 6.87 -3.24 -8.31
C MET A 22 6.40 -3.61 -9.72
N GLU A 23 6.29 -4.90 -9.99
CA GLU A 23 5.73 -5.46 -11.21
C GLU A 23 4.57 -6.38 -10.87
N GLU A 24 3.38 -6.08 -11.39
CA GLU A 24 2.14 -6.82 -11.17
C GLU A 24 1.70 -7.42 -12.50
N ASN A 25 1.84 -8.74 -12.68
CA ASN A 25 1.52 -9.44 -13.93
C ASN A 25 2.16 -8.78 -15.17
N GLY A 26 3.43 -8.37 -15.06
CA GLY A 26 4.18 -7.69 -16.11
C GLY A 26 3.95 -6.18 -16.24
N ARG A 27 3.07 -5.58 -15.40
CA ARG A 27 2.82 -4.14 -15.37
C ARG A 27 3.66 -3.48 -14.30
N LEU A 28 4.49 -2.52 -14.69
CA LEU A 28 5.41 -1.85 -13.78
C LEU A 28 4.76 -0.64 -13.10
N VAL A 29 5.07 -0.50 -11.83
CA VAL A 29 4.75 0.67 -11.01
C VAL A 29 6.02 1.09 -10.28
N GLN A 30 6.41 2.34 -10.45
CA GLN A 30 7.60 2.92 -9.85
C GLN A 30 7.23 3.95 -8.79
N PHE A 31 8.05 4.04 -7.74
CA PHE A 31 7.82 4.89 -6.59
C PHE A 31 9.04 5.77 -6.33
N ILE A 32 8.82 7.08 -6.17
CA ILE A 32 9.83 8.01 -5.69
C ILE A 32 9.46 8.41 -4.27
N PHE A 33 10.41 8.29 -3.36
CA PHE A 33 10.22 8.60 -1.95
C PHE A 33 10.74 10.00 -1.59
N SER A 34 10.05 10.64 -0.65
CA SER A 34 10.54 11.79 0.11
C SER A 34 10.64 11.37 1.57
N GLY A 35 11.88 11.15 2.06
CA GLY A 35 12.09 10.42 3.30
C GLY A 35 11.57 8.99 3.18
N ARG A 36 10.65 8.58 4.06
CA ARG A 36 10.06 7.22 4.05
C ARG A 36 8.69 7.15 3.38
N GLU A 37 8.18 8.29 2.90
CA GLU A 37 6.85 8.38 2.31
C GLU A 37 6.94 8.45 0.78
N VAL A 38 5.98 7.83 0.09
CA VAL A 38 5.90 7.92 -1.38
C VAL A 38 5.42 9.32 -1.75
N ALA A 39 6.22 10.01 -2.57
CA ALA A 39 5.91 11.31 -3.14
C ALA A 39 5.41 11.21 -4.59
N VAL A 40 5.81 10.18 -5.33
CA VAL A 40 5.36 9.96 -6.72
C VAL A 40 5.13 8.47 -6.95
N GLU A 41 4.01 8.13 -7.58
CA GLU A 41 3.75 6.85 -8.22
C GLU A 41 3.74 7.06 -9.75
N THR A 42 4.46 6.23 -10.49
CA THR A 42 4.45 6.22 -11.96
C THR A 42 4.04 4.85 -12.46
N ASN A 43 3.10 4.79 -13.40
CA ASN A 43 2.65 3.56 -14.03
C ASN A 43 2.37 3.80 -15.53
N ASP A 44 1.78 2.82 -16.22
CA ASP A 44 1.42 2.92 -17.65
C ASP A 44 0.50 4.11 -17.97
N ALA A 45 -0.34 4.55 -17.02
CA ALA A 45 -1.26 5.66 -17.21
C ALA A 45 -0.54 7.02 -17.13
N GLY A 46 0.52 7.12 -16.31
CA GLY A 46 1.32 8.32 -16.18
C GLY A 46 1.83 8.53 -14.76
N ILE A 47 2.02 9.79 -14.40
CA ILE A 47 2.56 10.22 -13.11
C ILE A 47 1.41 10.62 -12.18
N ASN A 48 1.48 10.15 -10.93
CA ASN A 48 0.61 10.58 -9.85
C ASN A 48 1.47 11.12 -8.68
N ARG A 49 1.36 12.41 -8.37
CA ARG A 49 2.16 13.05 -7.31
C ARG A 49 1.34 13.11 -6.03
N LEU A 50 1.88 12.57 -4.95
CA LEU A 50 1.21 12.43 -3.66
C LEU A 50 1.66 13.56 -2.72
N ILE A 51 0.71 14.33 -2.23
CA ILE A 51 0.93 15.43 -1.31
C ILE A 51 0.49 14.99 0.08
N ARG A 52 1.47 14.92 1.00
CA ARG A 52 1.29 14.41 2.36
C ARG A 52 1.57 15.51 3.38
N GLY A 53 0.75 15.53 4.43
CA GLY A 53 1.02 16.22 5.69
C GLY A 53 1.37 15.21 6.77
N HIS A 54 0.58 15.18 7.85
CA HIS A 54 0.59 14.03 8.77
C HIS A 54 0.06 12.75 8.10
N GLU A 55 -0.86 12.92 7.16
CA GLU A 55 -1.53 11.87 6.36
C GLU A 55 -1.46 12.19 4.86
N LEU A 56 -1.96 11.30 4.01
CA LEU A 56 -2.15 11.57 2.59
C LEU A 56 -3.37 12.46 2.39
N ILE A 57 -3.19 13.63 1.75
CA ILE A 57 -4.23 14.65 1.64
C ILE A 57 -4.70 14.78 0.19
N ILE A 58 -3.76 14.86 -0.76
CA ILE A 58 -4.07 15.13 -2.17
C ILE A 58 -3.19 14.24 -3.06
N SER A 59 -3.70 13.88 -4.24
CA SER A 59 -2.87 13.40 -5.34
C SER A 59 -3.13 14.17 -6.64
N ASP A 60 -2.07 14.65 -7.27
CA ASP A 60 -2.08 15.27 -8.61
C ASP A 60 -1.90 14.18 -9.67
N ALA A 61 -3.00 13.79 -10.31
CA ALA A 61 -3.05 12.74 -11.32
C ALA A 61 -2.88 13.34 -12.72
N GLU A 62 -1.66 13.31 -13.26
CA GLU A 62 -1.32 13.94 -14.54
C GLU A 62 -2.15 13.36 -15.71
N TYR A 63 -2.39 12.05 -15.67
CA TYR A 63 -3.15 11.33 -16.69
C TYR A 63 -4.64 11.71 -16.74
N ALA A 64 -5.21 12.07 -15.57
CA ALA A 64 -6.60 12.48 -15.44
C ALA A 64 -6.77 14.01 -15.48
N ARG A 65 -5.66 14.77 -15.34
CA ARG A 65 -5.62 16.24 -15.33
C ARG A 65 -6.50 16.83 -14.23
N THR A 66 -6.52 16.19 -13.06
CA THR A 66 -7.31 16.58 -11.88
C THR A 66 -6.55 16.26 -10.60
N TYR A 67 -6.97 16.88 -9.49
CA TYR A 67 -6.55 16.50 -8.16
C TYR A 67 -7.60 15.59 -7.52
N TYR A 68 -7.13 14.57 -6.82
CA TYR A 68 -7.97 13.76 -5.94
C TYR A 68 -7.70 14.13 -4.49
N HIS A 69 -8.77 14.29 -3.72
CA HIS A 69 -8.72 14.68 -2.30
C HIS A 69 -9.07 13.48 -1.43
N TYR A 70 -8.17 13.16 -0.50
CA TYR A 70 -8.28 12.00 0.37
C TYR A 70 -8.91 12.43 1.69
N ALA A 71 -9.91 11.68 2.14
CA ALA A 71 -10.39 11.75 3.52
C ALA A 71 -9.97 10.49 4.27
N ALA A 72 -9.50 10.67 5.50
CA ALA A 72 -9.05 9.57 6.34
C ALA A 72 -9.76 9.54 7.69
N ASP A 73 -9.74 8.37 8.32
CA ASP A 73 -10.19 8.18 9.70
C ASP A 73 -9.14 8.65 10.73
N GLU A 74 -9.41 8.46 12.02
CA GLU A 74 -8.55 8.91 13.12
C GLU A 74 -7.15 8.28 13.17
N ILE A 75 -6.94 7.14 12.48
CA ILE A 75 -5.64 6.47 12.37
C ILE A 75 -5.01 6.63 10.98
N GLY A 76 -5.59 7.47 10.12
CA GLY A 76 -5.10 7.79 8.79
C GLY A 76 -5.49 6.77 7.71
N SER A 77 -6.49 5.91 7.94
CA SER A 77 -7.03 5.02 6.91
C SER A 77 -7.89 5.79 5.94
N ILE A 78 -7.63 5.65 4.63
CA ILE A 78 -8.40 6.35 3.61
C ILE A 78 -9.83 5.81 3.57
N THR A 79 -10.82 6.67 3.87
CA THR A 79 -12.25 6.30 3.82
C THR A 79 -12.92 6.79 2.54
N TYR A 80 -12.46 7.92 1.99
CA TYR A 80 -12.99 8.50 0.76
C TYR A 80 -11.89 9.05 -0.14
N LEU A 81 -12.18 9.03 -1.44
CA LEU A 81 -11.46 9.79 -2.45
C LEU A 81 -12.47 10.59 -3.27
N THR A 82 -12.29 11.90 -3.36
CA THR A 82 -13.14 12.79 -4.17
C THR A 82 -12.35 13.50 -5.25
N ASP A 83 -13.02 13.96 -6.29
CA ASP A 83 -12.44 14.90 -7.27
C ASP A 83 -12.56 16.37 -6.82
N ASP A 84 -12.18 17.28 -7.71
CA ASP A 84 -12.23 18.73 -7.52
C ASP A 84 -13.67 19.29 -7.45
N GLU A 85 -14.68 18.54 -7.90
CA GLU A 85 -16.10 18.90 -7.82
C GLU A 85 -16.76 18.37 -6.52
N GLY A 86 -16.05 17.51 -5.79
CA GLY A 86 -16.50 16.90 -4.54
C GLY A 86 -17.27 15.60 -4.75
N ASP A 87 -17.28 15.05 -5.97
CA ASP A 87 -17.91 13.76 -6.25
C ASP A 87 -17.09 12.64 -5.63
N VAL A 88 -17.76 11.72 -4.94
CA VAL A 88 -17.12 10.56 -4.31
C VAL A 88 -16.78 9.54 -5.38
N LEU A 89 -15.49 9.40 -5.67
CA LEU A 89 -14.96 8.43 -6.63
C LEU A 89 -14.74 7.07 -5.98
N ASN A 90 -14.20 7.08 -4.76
CA ASN A 90 -13.92 5.87 -4.00
C ASN A 90 -14.43 5.97 -2.56
N ARG A 91 -14.86 4.82 -2.01
CA ARG A 91 -15.30 4.62 -0.64
C ARG A 91 -14.69 3.33 -0.10
N TYR A 92 -14.17 3.37 1.13
CA TYR A 92 -13.66 2.20 1.83
C TYR A 92 -14.17 2.13 3.25
N GLU A 93 -14.55 0.94 3.69
CA GLU A 93 -14.74 0.61 5.10
C GLU A 93 -13.80 -0.51 5.50
N TYR A 94 -13.33 -0.47 6.74
CA TYR A 94 -12.37 -1.43 7.29
C TYR A 94 -12.88 -2.02 8.59
N ASP A 95 -12.50 -3.27 8.85
CA ASP A 95 -12.50 -3.78 10.22
C ASP A 95 -11.32 -3.23 11.04
N ALA A 96 -11.27 -3.58 12.33
CA ALA A 96 -10.23 -3.12 13.24
C ALA A 96 -8.81 -3.59 12.87
N TRP A 97 -8.66 -4.55 11.97
CA TRP A 97 -7.39 -5.13 11.55
C TRP A 97 -7.01 -4.74 10.11
N GLY A 98 -7.79 -3.88 9.46
CA GLY A 98 -7.52 -3.36 8.13
C GLY A 98 -8.01 -4.24 6.98
N ASN A 99 -8.87 -5.25 7.25
CA ASN A 99 -9.59 -5.91 6.16
C ASN A 99 -10.64 -4.96 5.62
N ILE A 100 -10.72 -4.85 4.30
CA ILE A 100 -11.74 -4.04 3.64
C ILE A 100 -13.08 -4.77 3.72
N THR A 101 -14.05 -4.17 4.39
CA THR A 101 -15.41 -4.73 4.55
C THR A 101 -16.38 -4.20 3.49
N GLU A 102 -16.13 -3.00 2.97
CA GLU A 102 -16.85 -2.40 1.85
C GLU A 102 -15.88 -1.62 0.96
N GLN A 103 -16.06 -1.73 -0.36
CA GLN A 103 -15.23 -1.05 -1.35
C GLN A 103 -16.05 -0.62 -2.57
N GLU A 104 -15.96 0.66 -2.87
CA GLU A 104 -16.34 1.24 -4.16
C GLU A 104 -15.11 1.96 -4.72
N GLU A 105 -14.69 1.64 -5.95
CA GLU A 105 -13.47 2.20 -6.54
C GLU A 105 -13.68 2.53 -8.02
N THR A 106 -13.83 3.83 -8.31
CA THR A 106 -13.93 4.33 -9.68
C THR A 106 -12.57 4.66 -10.27
N VAL A 107 -11.63 5.11 -9.43
CA VAL A 107 -10.25 5.41 -9.81
C VAL A 107 -9.27 4.55 -9.01
N PRO A 108 -8.19 4.02 -9.63
CA PRO A 108 -7.22 3.20 -8.92
C PRO A 108 -6.61 3.92 -7.73
N ASN A 109 -6.56 3.27 -6.56
CA ASN A 109 -5.87 3.81 -5.39
C ASN A 109 -5.14 2.70 -4.62
N ARG A 110 -3.85 2.89 -4.34
CA ARG A 110 -3.03 1.93 -3.59
C ARG A 110 -3.02 2.20 -2.08
N PHE A 111 -3.28 3.42 -1.65
CA PHE A 111 -3.17 3.83 -0.25
C PHE A 111 -4.50 3.64 0.47
N LYS A 112 -4.53 2.75 1.47
CA LYS A 112 -5.77 2.30 2.13
C LYS A 112 -5.65 2.45 3.64
N TYR A 113 -5.78 1.36 4.39
CA TYR A 113 -5.71 1.32 5.85
C TYR A 113 -4.42 1.95 6.39
N THR A 114 -4.54 2.86 7.36
CA THR A 114 -3.45 3.67 7.93
C THR A 114 -2.57 4.37 6.89
N GLY A 115 -3.11 4.66 5.70
CA GLY A 115 -2.42 5.32 4.60
C GLY A 115 -1.33 4.47 3.93
N GLN A 116 -1.33 3.15 4.16
CA GLN A 116 -0.32 2.22 3.65
C GLN A 116 -0.69 1.64 2.28
N GLN A 117 0.33 1.25 1.52
CA GLN A 117 0.13 0.63 0.21
C GLN A 117 -0.43 -0.78 0.38
N LEU A 118 -1.62 -1.04 -0.17
CA LEU A 118 -2.16 -2.38 -0.30
C LEU A 118 -1.68 -2.99 -1.62
N ASP A 119 -1.06 -4.16 -1.54
CA ASP A 119 -0.67 -4.93 -2.71
C ASP A 119 -1.87 -5.74 -3.21
N PRO A 120 -2.39 -5.49 -4.43
CA PRO A 120 -3.63 -6.07 -4.93
C PRO A 120 -3.55 -7.59 -5.15
N ILE A 121 -2.35 -8.13 -5.42
CA ILE A 121 -2.17 -9.58 -5.64
C ILE A 121 -2.06 -10.32 -4.30
N THR A 122 -1.26 -9.80 -3.37
CA THR A 122 -0.98 -10.50 -2.10
C THR A 122 -1.96 -10.15 -0.98
N GLN A 123 -2.76 -9.09 -1.17
CA GLN A 123 -3.68 -8.54 -0.18
C GLN A 123 -2.97 -8.20 1.14
N GLN A 124 -1.73 -7.74 1.04
CA GLN A 124 -0.89 -7.34 2.16
C GLN A 124 -0.55 -5.87 2.08
N TYR A 125 -0.45 -5.25 3.26
CA TYR A 125 0.00 -3.87 3.38
C TYR A 125 1.53 -3.82 3.42
N TYR A 126 2.13 -3.02 2.55
CA TYR A 126 3.56 -2.74 2.58
C TYR A 126 3.86 -1.59 3.54
N LEU A 127 4.51 -1.90 4.68
CA LEU A 127 4.89 -0.93 5.72
C LEU A 127 6.39 -0.59 5.67
N ARG A 128 6.98 -0.59 4.46
CA ARG A 128 8.40 -0.35 4.16
C ARG A 128 9.32 -1.48 4.60
N ALA A 129 9.40 -1.74 5.90
CA ALA A 129 10.26 -2.78 6.48
C ALA A 129 9.59 -4.15 6.51
N ARG A 130 8.25 -4.20 6.63
CA ARG A 130 7.50 -5.44 6.77
C ARG A 130 6.21 -5.40 5.96
N PHE A 131 5.70 -6.59 5.64
CA PHE A 131 4.35 -6.75 5.10
C PHE A 131 3.40 -7.15 6.24
N TYR A 132 2.26 -6.48 6.32
CA TYR A 132 1.20 -6.78 7.27
C TYR A 132 0.04 -7.45 6.53
N ASN A 133 -0.40 -8.60 7.04
CA ASN A 133 -1.55 -9.33 6.52
C ASN A 133 -2.76 -9.07 7.43
N PRO A 134 -3.81 -8.39 6.94
CA PRO A 134 -4.97 -8.03 7.75
C PRO A 134 -5.85 -9.24 8.10
N VAL A 135 -5.87 -10.28 7.26
CA VAL A 135 -6.71 -11.49 7.45
C VAL A 135 -6.28 -12.28 8.68
N ILE A 136 -4.97 -12.38 8.90
CA ILE A 136 -4.38 -13.04 10.08
C ILE A 136 -3.85 -12.04 11.13
N SER A 137 -4.10 -10.75 10.88
CA SER A 137 -3.81 -9.63 11.76
C SER A 137 -2.37 -9.58 12.26
N ARG A 138 -1.39 -9.86 11.40
CA ARG A 138 0.04 -9.91 11.79
C ARG A 138 0.99 -9.56 10.65
N PHE A 139 2.22 -9.23 11.03
CA PHE A 139 3.33 -9.17 10.10
C PHE A 139 3.70 -10.56 9.58
N THR A 140 4.07 -10.64 8.31
CA THR A 140 4.55 -11.87 7.66
C THR A 140 6.07 -12.03 7.73
N GLN A 141 6.76 -11.06 8.35
CA GLN A 141 8.21 -11.01 8.51
C GLN A 141 8.56 -10.70 9.97
N GLU A 142 9.67 -11.28 10.44
CA GLU A 142 10.24 -10.96 11.76
C GLU A 142 10.80 -9.51 11.77
N ASP A 143 10.91 -8.91 12.96
CA ASP A 143 11.62 -7.64 13.11
C ASP A 143 13.14 -7.86 13.00
N GLU A 144 13.83 -7.02 12.22
CA GLU A 144 15.30 -7.07 12.10
C GLU A 144 16.00 -6.46 13.33
N TYR A 145 15.30 -5.62 14.11
CA TYR A 145 15.85 -5.03 15.33
C TYR A 145 15.62 -5.94 16.55
N ARG A 146 16.59 -6.82 16.82
CA ARG A 146 16.63 -7.65 18.03
C ARG A 146 17.54 -7.02 19.09
N ASP A 147 17.07 -6.04 19.86
CA ASP A 147 17.84 -5.52 21.01
C ASP A 147 17.01 -5.17 22.26
N ASP A 148 16.07 -6.02 22.68
CA ASP A 148 15.48 -5.95 24.03
C ASP A 148 14.72 -7.19 24.51
N GLY A 149 15.05 -8.39 24.00
CA GLY A 149 14.86 -9.64 24.76
C GLY A 149 13.45 -9.99 25.27
N LEU A 150 12.36 -9.40 24.75
CA LEU A 150 10.98 -9.69 25.18
C LEU A 150 9.95 -9.56 24.04
N ASN A 151 9.99 -10.47 23.06
CA ASN A 151 8.97 -11.52 22.85
C ASN A 151 9.21 -12.28 21.53
N LEU A 152 9.63 -13.53 21.69
CA LEU A 152 9.56 -14.60 20.71
C LEU A 152 8.17 -15.25 20.78
N GLN A 153 7.51 -15.41 19.62
CA GLN A 153 6.61 -16.51 19.23
C GLN A 153 5.98 -16.14 17.86
N ASP A 154 6.10 -16.91 16.78
CA ASP A 154 6.52 -18.32 16.61
C ASP A 154 6.83 -18.54 15.10
N MET A 155 8.04 -18.98 14.70
CA MET A 155 8.65 -20.32 14.71
C MET A 155 8.82 -20.86 13.27
N GLY A 156 10.08 -21.16 12.93
CA GLY A 156 10.41 -22.20 11.94
C GLY A 156 10.48 -21.73 10.49
N THR A 157 11.62 -22.01 9.87
CA THR A 157 11.85 -21.98 8.41
C THR A 157 10.60 -22.27 7.59
N VAL A 158 10.21 -21.35 6.72
CA VAL A 158 9.31 -21.68 5.61
C VAL A 158 10.00 -21.31 4.31
N VAL A 159 10.59 -22.33 3.69
CA VAL A 159 10.64 -22.41 2.24
C VAL A 159 9.18 -22.51 1.80
N VAL A 160 8.61 -21.44 1.26
CA VAL A 160 7.29 -21.53 0.63
C VAL A 160 7.50 -22.08 -0.77
N SER A 161 7.34 -23.40 -0.89
CA SER A 161 7.09 -24.08 -2.16
C SER A 161 5.65 -24.57 -2.14
N LEU A 162 4.92 -24.31 -3.22
CA LEU A 162 3.93 -25.23 -3.78
C LEU A 162 4.34 -25.49 -5.23
#